data_AF-A0A059EC72-F1
#
_entry.id   AF-A0A059EC72-F1
#
_cell.length_a   1.000
_cell.length_b   1.000
_cell.length_c   1.000
_cell.angle_alpha   90.00
_cell.angle_beta   90.00
_cell.angle_gamma   90.00
#
_symmetry.space_group_name_H-M   'P 1'
#
loop_
_entity.id
_entity.type
_entity.pdbx_description
1 polymer ?
#
loop_
_entity_poly.entity_id
_entity_poly.type
_entity_poly.pdbx_seq_one_letter_code
_entity_poly.pdbx_strand_id
1 'polypeptide(L)'
;MSAPKPIGKSKPIIGGVLTFFLFGVHRLFVGQIYSRSEAMKLVDSLSDSSLYFGSAIASASATILALMLTMLGMMHNSSADIGIWLFKRVRMIAWFATISLCSAVALLTFSSIPIGEFEDIPKDWFVMSYYAIATLMAILAGLLVTSILLILGAVRYLVNRLAPEVQEDAD
;
A
#
# COMPACT_ATOMS: atom_id res chain seq x y z
N MET A 1 15.76 -32.80 11.49
CA MET A 1 15.96 -31.33 11.56
C MET A 1 14.61 -30.64 11.55
N SER A 2 14.20 -30.07 12.69
CA SER A 2 12.98 -29.26 12.80
C SER A 2 13.14 -27.98 11.97
N ALA A 3 12.17 -27.68 11.10
CA ALA A 3 12.15 -26.44 10.33
C ALA A 3 12.26 -25.23 11.28
N PRO A 4 13.13 -24.24 10.99
CA PRO A 4 13.29 -23.07 11.84
C PRO A 4 11.93 -22.38 11.99
N LYS A 5 11.52 -22.17 13.25
CA LYS A 5 10.25 -21.54 13.60
C LYS A 5 10.28 -20.10 13.04
N PRO A 6 9.26 -19.64 12.30
CA PRO A 6 9.29 -18.35 11.64
C PRO A 6 9.52 -17.24 12.67
N ILE A 7 10.65 -16.54 12.53
CA ILE A 7 11.04 -15.44 13.39
C ILE A 7 10.18 -14.24 13.03
N GLY A 8 9.37 -13.78 13.99
CA GLY A 8 8.53 -12.59 13.86
C GLY A 8 7.05 -12.87 13.62
N LYS A 9 6.29 -13.05 14.71
CA LYS A 9 4.82 -12.88 14.75
C LYS A 9 4.41 -11.40 14.62
N SER A 10 5.19 -10.53 13.98
CA SER A 10 4.74 -9.18 13.70
C SER A 10 3.60 -9.29 12.71
N LYS A 11 2.35 -9.15 13.20
CA LYS A 11 1.15 -9.24 12.37
C LYS A 11 1.23 -8.06 11.39
N PRO A 12 1.62 -8.25 10.12
CA PRO A 12 1.94 -7.14 9.21
C PRO A 12 0.69 -6.29 8.93
N ILE A 13 -0.47 -6.94 9.06
CA ILE A 13 -1.81 -6.36 9.03
C ILE A 13 -1.98 -5.29 10.13
N ILE A 14 -1.39 -5.45 11.32
CA ILE A 14 -1.42 -4.43 12.39
C ILE A 14 -0.67 -3.17 11.97
N GLY A 15 0.47 -3.31 11.29
CA GLY A 15 1.22 -2.15 10.80
C GLY A 15 0.44 -1.35 9.76
N GLY A 16 -0.22 -2.04 8.82
CA GLY A 16 -1.12 -1.42 7.85
C GLY A 16 -2.31 -0.71 8.48
N VAL A 17 -2.98 -1.37 9.42
CA VAL A 17 -4.11 -0.81 10.15
C VAL A 17 -3.67 0.40 10.97
N LEU A 18 -2.53 0.34 11.65
CA LEU A 18 -1.99 1.48 12.40
C LEU A 18 -1.72 2.67 11.50
N THR A 19 -1.07 2.46 10.35
CA THR A 19 -0.84 3.52 9.37
C THR A 19 -2.15 4.10 8.85
N PHE A 20 -3.13 3.26 8.51
CA PHE A 20 -4.45 3.74 8.11
C PHE A 20 -5.12 4.59 9.19
N PHE A 21 -5.05 4.18 10.47
CA PHE A 21 -5.57 4.97 11.57
C PHE A 21 -4.80 6.28 11.78
N LEU A 22 -3.48 6.28 11.70
CA LEU A 22 -2.67 7.50 11.86
C LEU A 22 -2.98 8.53 10.76
N PHE A 23 -3.07 8.09 9.50
CA PHE A 23 -3.43 8.95 8.38
C PHE A 23 -4.94 9.30 8.36
N GLY A 24 -5.80 8.42 8.87
CA GLY A 24 -7.22 8.71 9.07
C GLY A 24 -7.46 9.73 10.19
N VAL A 25 -6.65 9.71 11.25
CA VAL A 25 -6.68 10.66 12.37
C VAL A 25 -6.11 12.02 11.98
N HIS A 26 -5.13 12.07 11.06
CA HIS A 26 -4.64 13.33 10.48
C HIS A 26 -5.79 14.23 9.97
N ARG A 27 -6.91 13.64 9.49
CA ARG A 27 -8.13 14.37 9.10
C ARG A 27 -8.70 15.28 10.17
N LEU A 28 -8.62 14.87 11.44
CA LEU A 28 -9.18 15.65 12.55
C LEU A 28 -8.37 16.93 12.79
N PHE A 29 -7.15 17.01 12.28
CA PHE A 29 -6.24 18.14 12.49
C PHE A 29 -6.29 19.19 11.36
N VAL A 30 -6.83 18.89 10.18
CA VAL A 30 -6.79 19.80 9.01
C VAL A 30 -7.87 20.91 9.08
N GLY A 31 -8.81 20.85 10.03
CA GLY A 31 -9.82 21.89 10.24
C GLY A 31 -11.00 21.81 9.26
N GLN A 32 -12.09 22.50 9.59
CA GLN A 32 -13.30 22.56 8.76
C GLN A 32 -13.08 23.52 7.58
N ILE A 33 -13.57 23.15 6.40
CA ILE A 33 -13.47 24.00 5.20
C ILE A 33 -14.56 25.07 5.28
N TYR A 34 -14.18 26.34 5.52
CA TYR A 34 -15.13 27.42 5.82
C TYR A 34 -15.70 28.14 4.57
N SER A 35 -15.06 28.06 3.39
CA SER A 35 -15.50 28.77 2.18
C SER A 35 -15.39 27.93 0.89
N ARG A 36 -16.31 28.13 -0.07
CA ARG A 36 -16.35 27.42 -1.36
C ARG A 36 -15.07 27.65 -2.18
N SER A 37 -14.56 28.89 -2.20
CA SER A 37 -13.34 29.25 -2.93
C SER A 37 -12.08 28.59 -2.35
N GLU A 38 -12.05 28.41 -1.04
CA GLU A 38 -10.94 27.74 -0.36
C GLU A 38 -11.02 26.22 -0.55
N ALA A 39 -12.23 25.66 -0.47
CA ALA A 39 -12.50 24.24 -0.81
C ALA A 39 -12.01 23.89 -2.21
N MET A 40 -12.28 24.75 -3.19
CA MET A 40 -11.82 24.57 -4.58
C MET A 40 -10.29 24.51 -4.66
N LYS A 41 -9.59 25.48 -4.07
CA LYS A 41 -8.11 25.51 -4.07
C LYS A 41 -7.50 24.30 -3.38
N LEU A 42 -8.10 23.87 -2.27
CA LEU A 42 -7.68 22.67 -1.52
C LEU A 42 -7.85 21.40 -2.35
N VAL A 43 -8.99 21.24 -3.02
CA VAL A 43 -9.23 20.09 -3.90
C VAL A 43 -8.28 20.08 -5.08
N ASP A 44 -8.06 21.23 -5.73
CA ASP A 44 -7.17 21.34 -6.90
C ASP A 44 -5.73 20.94 -6.55
N SER A 45 -5.19 21.53 -5.47
CA SER A 45 -3.85 21.18 -4.97
C SER A 45 -3.75 19.73 -4.49
N LEU A 46 -4.81 19.19 -3.90
CA LEU A 46 -4.85 17.80 -3.45
C LEU A 46 -4.94 16.83 -4.64
N SER A 47 -5.70 17.16 -5.68
CA SER A 47 -5.84 16.38 -6.91
C SER A 47 -4.50 16.27 -7.65
N ASP A 48 -3.75 17.37 -7.77
CA ASP A 48 -2.40 17.32 -8.36
C ASP A 48 -1.49 16.38 -7.56
N SER A 49 -1.47 16.55 -6.25
CA SER A 49 -0.66 15.71 -5.34
C SER A 49 -1.08 14.24 -5.38
N SER A 50 -2.39 13.95 -5.48
CA SER A 50 -2.93 12.60 -5.54
C SER A 50 -2.63 11.90 -6.87
N LEU A 51 -2.49 12.64 -7.97
CA LEU A 51 -2.04 12.08 -9.26
C LEU A 51 -0.60 11.56 -9.18
N TYR A 52 0.31 12.34 -8.59
CA TYR A 52 1.68 11.90 -8.34
C TYR A 52 1.74 10.71 -7.38
N PHE A 53 0.99 10.77 -6.28
CA PHE A 53 0.96 9.69 -5.30
C PHE A 53 0.35 8.38 -5.86
N GLY A 54 -0.78 8.50 -6.56
CA GLY A 54 -1.46 7.37 -7.20
C GLY A 54 -0.60 6.69 -8.25
N SER A 55 0.09 7.45 -9.11
CA SER A 55 0.99 6.88 -10.13
C SER A 55 2.19 6.17 -9.49
N ALA A 56 2.81 6.76 -8.47
CA ALA A 56 3.89 6.12 -7.72
C ALA A 56 3.46 4.77 -7.09
N ILE A 57 2.28 4.71 -6.48
CA ILE A 57 1.77 3.46 -5.88
C ILE A 57 1.38 2.44 -6.94
N ALA A 58 0.79 2.87 -8.06
CA ALA A 58 0.47 1.97 -9.17
C ALA A 58 1.75 1.32 -9.72
N SER A 59 2.79 2.11 -9.99
CA SER A 59 4.08 1.61 -10.46
C SER A 59 4.73 0.66 -9.45
N ALA A 60 4.79 1.04 -8.17
CA ALA A 60 5.37 0.19 -7.12
C ALA A 60 4.61 -1.14 -6.98
N SER A 61 3.27 -1.10 -7.02
CA SER A 61 2.42 -2.29 -6.93
C SER A 61 2.62 -3.23 -8.10
N ALA A 62 2.75 -2.69 -9.33
CA ALA A 62 3.06 -3.48 -10.52
C ALA A 62 4.44 -4.16 -10.39
N THR A 63 5.46 -3.44 -9.91
CA THR A 63 6.78 -4.03 -9.63
C THR A 63 6.73 -5.12 -8.57
N ILE A 64 5.98 -4.92 -7.48
CA ILE A 64 5.80 -5.94 -6.44
C ILE A 64 5.16 -7.20 -7.03
N LEU A 65 4.10 -7.07 -7.84
CA LEU A 65 3.46 -8.21 -8.50
C LEU A 65 4.42 -8.96 -9.41
N ALA A 66 5.21 -8.24 -10.21
CA ALA A 66 6.24 -8.83 -11.06
C ALA A 66 7.27 -9.62 -10.24
N LEU A 67 7.81 -9.02 -9.17
CA LEU A 67 8.79 -9.67 -8.29
C LEU A 67 8.20 -10.89 -7.57
N MET A 68 6.93 -10.84 -7.16
CA MET A 68 6.24 -11.99 -6.56
C MET A 68 6.04 -13.13 -7.56
N LEU A 69 5.73 -12.82 -8.82
CA LEU A 69 5.65 -13.81 -9.90
C LEU A 69 7.02 -14.44 -10.18
N THR A 70 8.08 -13.62 -10.24
CA THR A 70 9.47 -14.12 -10.37
C THR A 70 9.83 -15.04 -9.21
N MET A 71 9.52 -14.64 -7.98
CA MET A 71 9.75 -15.46 -6.80
C MET A 71 8.98 -16.78 -6.88
N LEU A 72 7.71 -16.74 -7.30
CA LEU A 72 6.91 -17.95 -7.50
C LEU A 72 7.51 -18.87 -8.56
N GLY A 73 8.01 -18.32 -9.68
CA GLY A 73 8.71 -19.08 -10.71
C GLY A 73 9.98 -19.75 -10.19
N MET A 74 10.80 -19.04 -9.41
CA MET A 74 11.98 -19.61 -8.76
C MET A 74 11.60 -20.70 -7.75
N MET A 75 10.52 -20.49 -6.98
CA MET A 75 10.05 -21.49 -6.01
C MET A 75 9.58 -22.78 -6.69
N HIS A 76 8.89 -22.66 -7.83
CA HIS A 76 8.44 -23.82 -8.61
C HIS A 76 9.59 -24.61 -9.24
N ASN A 77 10.65 -23.92 -9.68
CA ASN A 77 11.81 -24.55 -10.31
C ASN A 77 12.86 -25.07 -9.30
N SER A 78 12.71 -24.76 -8.01
CA SER A 78 13.64 -25.21 -6.98
C SER A 78 13.26 -26.60 -6.48
N SER A 79 14.22 -27.52 -6.43
CA SER A 79 14.07 -28.83 -5.77
C SER A 79 14.12 -28.73 -4.24
N ALA A 80 14.32 -27.54 -3.68
CA ALA A 80 14.32 -27.32 -2.25
C ALA A 80 12.89 -27.41 -1.69
N ASP A 81 12.73 -28.01 -0.51
CA ASP A 81 11.46 -27.98 0.23
C ASP A 81 11.21 -26.56 0.76
N ILE A 82 10.60 -25.74 -0.10
CA ILE A 82 10.25 -24.36 0.22
C ILE A 82 8.99 -24.40 1.08
N GLY A 83 9.18 -24.14 2.37
CA GLY A 83 8.09 -24.22 3.35
C GLY A 83 6.84 -23.47 2.91
N ILE A 84 5.68 -24.14 3.06
CA ILE A 84 4.32 -23.66 2.74
C ILE A 84 4.00 -22.24 3.26
N TRP A 85 4.72 -21.80 4.29
CA TRP A 85 4.62 -20.45 4.85
C TRP A 85 5.02 -19.36 3.84
N LEU A 86 6.06 -19.59 3.04
CA LEU A 86 6.54 -18.62 2.07
C LEU A 86 5.53 -18.44 0.93
N PHE A 87 4.95 -19.55 0.44
CA PHE A 87 3.85 -19.52 -0.53
C PHE A 87 2.64 -18.73 -0.03
N LYS A 88 2.24 -18.94 1.23
CA LYS A 88 1.14 -18.18 1.83
C LYS A 88 1.45 -16.68 1.92
N ARG A 89 2.70 -16.31 2.21
CA ARG A 89 3.14 -14.91 2.21
C ARG A 89 3.16 -14.29 0.83
N VAL A 90 3.75 -14.94 -0.15
CA VAL A 90 3.79 -14.46 -1.55
C VAL A 90 2.39 -14.22 -2.06
N ARG A 91 1.47 -15.16 -1.81
CA ARG A 91 0.05 -14.98 -2.15
C ARG A 91 -0.57 -13.76 -1.46
N MET A 92 -0.28 -13.55 -0.18
CA MET A 92 -0.79 -12.39 0.56
C MET A 92 -0.23 -11.08 0.00
N ILE A 93 1.08 -11.00 -0.26
CA ILE A 93 1.73 -9.83 -0.88
C ILE A 93 1.08 -9.51 -2.22
N ALA A 94 0.87 -10.52 -3.07
CA ALA A 94 0.25 -10.35 -4.37
C ALA A 94 -1.17 -9.76 -4.25
N TRP A 95 -2.01 -10.29 -3.35
CA TRP A 95 -3.34 -9.73 -3.12
C TRP A 95 -3.31 -8.28 -2.65
N PHE A 96 -2.46 -7.93 -1.69
CA PHE A 96 -2.33 -6.54 -1.23
C PHE A 96 -1.84 -5.62 -2.34
N ALA A 97 -0.87 -6.05 -3.16
CA ALA A 97 -0.39 -5.28 -4.30
C ALA A 97 -1.48 -5.10 -5.38
N THR A 98 -2.29 -6.12 -5.66
CA THR A 98 -3.43 -6.00 -6.59
C THR A 98 -4.46 -5.00 -6.07
N ILE A 99 -4.83 -5.07 -4.79
CA ILE A 99 -5.77 -4.13 -4.19
C ILE A 99 -5.21 -2.70 -4.24
N SER A 100 -3.93 -2.50 -3.88
CA SER A 100 -3.25 -1.21 -4.00
C SER A 100 -3.27 -0.68 -5.43
N LEU A 101 -3.01 -1.53 -6.42
CA LEU A 101 -3.02 -1.15 -7.82
C LEU A 101 -4.40 -0.69 -8.27
N CYS A 102 -5.45 -1.46 -7.96
CA CYS A 102 -6.83 -1.09 -8.29
C CYS A 102 -7.25 0.21 -7.60
N SER A 103 -6.93 0.38 -6.31
CA SER A 103 -7.23 1.60 -5.57
C SER A 103 -6.44 2.81 -6.08
N ALA A 104 -5.20 2.61 -6.54
CA ALA A 104 -4.39 3.68 -7.14
C ALA A 104 -4.99 4.13 -8.47
N VAL A 105 -5.40 3.20 -9.32
CA VAL A 105 -6.13 3.51 -10.56
C VAL A 105 -7.43 4.26 -10.27
N ALA A 106 -8.19 3.84 -9.26
CA ALA A 106 -9.40 4.56 -8.85
C ALA A 106 -9.11 6.00 -8.40
N LEU A 107 -8.04 6.20 -7.61
CA LEU A 107 -7.59 7.53 -7.19
C LEU A 107 -7.18 8.40 -8.39
N LEU A 108 -6.41 7.83 -9.33
CA LEU A 108 -5.98 8.53 -10.55
C LEU A 108 -7.19 8.97 -11.39
N THR A 109 -8.10 8.05 -11.68
CA THR A 109 -9.31 8.36 -12.46
C THR A 109 -10.16 9.42 -11.79
N PHE A 110 -10.32 9.35 -10.46
CA PHE A 110 -11.10 10.34 -9.72
C PHE A 110 -10.43 11.73 -9.71
N SER A 111 -9.11 11.77 -9.58
CA SER A 111 -8.35 13.03 -9.50
C SER A 111 -8.18 13.71 -10.87
N SER A 112 -8.28 12.96 -11.97
CA SER A 112 -8.20 13.48 -13.34
C SER A 112 -9.49 14.14 -13.85
N ILE A 113 -10.56 14.21 -13.06
CA ILE A 113 -11.84 14.81 -13.49
C ILE A 113 -11.71 16.34 -13.50
N PRO A 114 -11.92 17.03 -14.63
CA PRO A 114 -11.76 18.49 -14.74
C PRO A 114 -12.98 19.22 -14.16
N ILE A 115 -13.01 19.33 -12.84
CA ILE A 115 -14.15 19.89 -12.09
C ILE A 115 -14.36 21.40 -12.25
N GLY A 116 -13.38 22.14 -12.75
CA GLY A 116 -13.51 23.58 -12.98
C GLY A 116 -14.42 23.96 -14.15
N GLU A 117 -14.75 23.00 -15.03
CA GLU A 117 -15.43 23.25 -16.31
C GLU A 117 -16.95 23.01 -16.26
N PHE A 118 -17.49 22.49 -15.14
CA PHE A 118 -18.92 22.21 -15.05
C PHE A 118 -19.70 23.39 -14.46
N GLU A 119 -20.78 23.79 -15.15
CA GLU A 119 -21.78 24.71 -14.61
C GLU A 119 -22.68 23.98 -13.58
N ASP A 120 -23.14 24.70 -12.55
CA ASP A 120 -24.08 24.19 -11.52
C ASP A 120 -23.61 22.99 -10.65
N ILE A 121 -22.33 22.96 -10.23
CA ILE A 121 -21.86 21.97 -9.26
C ILE A 121 -22.46 22.23 -7.85
N PRO A 122 -23.04 21.21 -7.18
CA PRO A 122 -23.52 21.30 -5.80
C PRO A 122 -22.45 21.83 -4.82
N LYS A 123 -22.86 22.66 -3.85
CA LYS A 123 -21.94 23.30 -2.89
C LYS A 123 -21.11 22.29 -2.08
N ASP A 124 -21.67 21.11 -1.80
CA ASP A 124 -21.02 20.07 -0.99
C ASP A 124 -20.06 19.19 -1.79
N TRP A 125 -20.04 19.29 -3.12
CA TRP A 125 -19.23 18.44 -3.99
C TRP A 125 -17.74 18.58 -3.68
N PHE A 126 -17.24 19.82 -3.52
CA PHE A 126 -15.82 20.06 -3.23
C PHE A 126 -15.39 19.46 -1.89
N VAL A 127 -16.23 19.60 -0.87
CA VAL A 127 -15.97 19.04 0.45
C VAL A 127 -15.98 17.50 0.38
N MET A 128 -16.97 16.92 -0.31
CA MET A 128 -17.06 15.47 -0.50
C MET A 128 -15.85 14.91 -1.26
N SER A 129 -15.43 15.57 -2.34
CA SER A 129 -14.29 15.15 -3.16
C SER A 129 -12.96 15.28 -2.42
N TYR A 130 -12.77 16.36 -1.65
CA TYR A 130 -11.63 16.50 -0.76
C TYR A 130 -11.52 15.30 0.19
N TYR A 131 -12.63 14.94 0.86
CA TYR A 131 -12.65 13.78 1.73
C TYR A 131 -12.54 12.45 0.96
N ALA A 132 -13.06 12.33 -0.26
CA ALA A 132 -12.89 11.11 -1.05
C ALA A 132 -11.40 10.87 -1.37
N ILE A 133 -10.71 11.88 -1.92
CA ILE A 133 -9.29 11.81 -2.31
C ILE A 133 -8.42 11.53 -1.07
N ALA A 134 -8.63 12.29 0.01
CA ALA A 134 -7.87 12.09 1.24
C ALA A 134 -8.08 10.68 1.85
N THR A 135 -9.29 10.09 1.75
CA THR A 135 -9.54 8.73 2.27
C THR A 135 -8.74 7.73 1.47
N LEU A 136 -8.83 7.84 0.14
CA LEU A 136 -8.16 6.93 -0.78
C LEU A 136 -6.63 6.99 -0.61
N MET A 137 -6.06 8.18 -0.45
CA MET A 137 -4.64 8.33 -0.16
C MET A 137 -4.23 7.65 1.15
N ALA A 138 -5.02 7.79 2.21
CA ALA A 138 -4.76 7.13 3.50
C ALA A 138 -4.86 5.60 3.41
N ILE A 139 -5.87 5.08 2.69
CA ILE A 139 -6.02 3.63 2.41
C ILE A 139 -4.79 3.12 1.67
N LEU A 140 -4.40 3.79 0.59
CA LEU A 140 -3.26 3.41 -0.23
C LEU A 140 -1.95 3.42 0.54
N ALA A 141 -1.72 4.40 1.41
CA ALA A 141 -0.57 4.43 2.31
C ALA A 141 -0.54 3.22 3.24
N GLY A 142 -1.68 2.87 3.87
CA GLY A 142 -1.79 1.70 4.74
C GLY A 142 -1.54 0.37 3.99
N LEU A 143 -2.10 0.23 2.79
CA LEU A 143 -1.87 -0.95 1.95
C LEU A 143 -0.40 -1.07 1.54
N LEU A 144 0.25 0.03 1.16
CA LEU A 144 1.66 0.03 0.78
C LEU A 144 2.57 -0.40 1.94
N VAL A 145 2.36 0.17 3.13
CA VAL A 145 3.11 -0.23 4.34
C VAL A 145 2.91 -1.71 4.65
N THR A 146 1.68 -2.22 4.53
CA THR A 146 1.40 -3.65 4.72
C THR A 146 2.21 -4.52 3.77
N SER A 147 2.20 -4.18 2.47
CA SER A 147 2.97 -4.89 1.44
C SER A 147 4.47 -4.91 1.76
N ILE A 148 5.03 -3.78 2.15
CA ILE A 148 6.46 -3.67 2.53
C ILE A 148 6.79 -4.57 3.72
N LEU A 149 5.97 -4.55 4.77
CA LEU A 149 6.19 -5.40 5.95
C LEU A 149 6.06 -6.90 5.64
N LEU A 150 5.13 -7.26 4.75
CA LEU A 150 4.99 -8.64 4.29
C LEU A 150 6.22 -9.10 3.51
N ILE A 151 6.73 -8.26 2.60
CA ILE A 151 7.95 -8.50 1.82
C ILE A 151 9.15 -8.65 2.74
N LEU A 152 9.35 -7.73 3.69
CA LEU A 152 10.47 -7.80 4.64
C LEU A 152 10.49 -9.12 5.42
N GLY A 153 9.32 -9.59 5.86
CA GLY A 153 9.25 -10.89 6.52
C GLY A 153 9.49 -12.08 5.60
N ALA A 154 9.13 -11.99 4.31
CA ALA A 154 9.45 -13.02 3.32
C ALA A 154 10.96 -13.07 3.03
N VAL A 155 11.60 -11.89 2.89
CA VAL A 155 13.05 -11.76 2.70
C VAL A 155 13.81 -12.32 3.90
N ARG A 156 13.45 -11.92 5.13
CA ARG A 156 14.08 -12.44 6.36
C ARG A 156 13.97 -13.96 6.47
N TYR A 157 12.81 -14.51 6.14
CA TYR A 157 12.63 -15.97 6.14
C TYR A 157 13.55 -16.67 5.13
N LEU A 158 13.69 -16.10 3.93
CA LEU A 158 14.53 -16.66 2.88
C LEU A 158 16.02 -16.58 3.27
N VAL A 159 16.49 -15.43 3.75
CA VAL A 159 17.88 -15.24 4.21
C VAL A 159 18.22 -16.24 5.31
N ASN A 160 17.38 -16.36 6.34
CA ASN A 160 17.61 -17.29 7.45
C ASN A 160 17.60 -18.77 7.00
N ARG A 161 16.96 -19.08 5.87
CA ARG A 161 16.90 -20.45 5.34
C ARG A 161 18.09 -20.77 4.44
N LEU A 162 18.62 -19.78 3.71
CA LEU A 162 19.69 -19.96 2.74
C LEU A 162 21.10 -19.69 3.31
N ALA A 163 21.21 -18.88 4.36
CA ALA A 163 22.49 -18.51 4.97
C ALA A 163 22.42 -18.68 6.51
N PRO A 164 22.39 -19.92 7.03
CA PRO A 164 22.34 -20.17 8.47
C PRO A 164 23.59 -19.68 9.23
N GLU A 165 24.73 -19.58 8.54
CA GLU A 165 26.04 -19.17 9.09
C GLU A 165 26.07 -17.70 9.55
N VAL A 166 25.29 -16.81 8.90
CA VAL A 166 25.23 -15.37 9.25
C VAL A 166 24.67 -15.12 10.66
N GLN A 167 24.04 -16.11 11.27
CA GLN A 167 23.47 -16.01 12.61
C GLN A 167 24.47 -16.39 13.72
N GLU A 168 25.51 -17.17 13.43
CA GLU A 168 26.49 -17.61 14.45
C GLU A 168 27.42 -16.47 14.89
N ASP A 169 27.56 -15.42 14.07
CA ASP A 169 28.39 -14.25 14.34
C ASP A 169 27.64 -13.09 15.02
N ALA A 170 26.32 -13.22 15.25
CA ALA A 170 25.45 -12.15 15.73
C ALA A 170 24.96 -12.33 17.18
N ASP A 171 25.32 -13.43 17.84
CA ASP A 171 25.10 -13.72 19.27
C ASP A 171 26.42 -13.63 20.07
#